data_AF-A0A318PX55-F1
#
_entry.id   AF-A0A318PX55-F1
#
_cell.length_a   1.000
_cell.length_b   1.000
_cell.length_c   1.000
_cell.angle_alpha   90.00
_cell.angle_beta   90.00
_cell.angle_gamma   90.00
#
_symmetry.space_group_name_H-M   'P 1'
#
loop_
_entity.id
_entity.type
_entity.pdbx_description
1 polymer ?
#
loop_
_entity_poly.entity_id
_entity_poly.type
_entity_poly.pdbx_seq_one_letter_code
_entity_poly.pdbx_strand_id
1 'polypeptide(L)'
;MARLSVRYPHRFAASAFAACLMGAGMAHAQPDMQQRMQREQQNEQMYMQRDQQRQQMDQQFRQQQMQLDQQHEQMRMQRDQQRQQMDQQFRQQNMQLDHQARQMGNQPGGREQIERQREQIRQQRDQQGQQMDQQFRQQEDQLGQQRQQMQMQQQQQMQQFGQGWGR
;
A
#
# COMPACT_ATOMS: atom_id res chain seq x y z
N MET A 1 2.21 42.46 52.54
CA MET A 1 2.37 41.22 53.34
C MET A 1 3.01 40.20 52.39
N ALA A 2 4.29 39.84 52.51
CA ALA A 2 4.83 38.93 53.52
C ALA A 2 6.30 39.26 53.94
N ARG A 3 6.45 39.23 55.27
CA ARG A 3 7.58 39.03 56.22
C ARG A 3 9.05 38.88 55.74
N LEU A 4 9.85 39.91 56.10
CA LEU A 4 11.01 39.97 57.02
C LEU A 4 11.94 38.75 57.29
N SER A 5 13.25 39.09 57.31
CA SER A 5 14.35 38.72 58.24
C SER A 5 15.47 37.81 57.69
N VAL A 6 16.66 38.33 57.34
CA VAL A 6 17.85 38.69 58.18
C VAL A 6 18.88 37.53 58.31
N ARG A 7 20.10 37.72 57.73
CA ARG A 7 21.46 37.56 58.35
C ARG A 7 22.58 37.21 57.34
N TYR A 8 23.58 38.09 57.25
CA TYR A 8 25.00 37.82 56.92
C TYR A 8 25.71 37.18 58.14
N PRO A 9 27.04 36.85 58.13
CA PRO A 9 28.03 36.61 57.06
C PRO A 9 28.83 35.29 57.26
N HIS A 10 29.74 34.91 56.35
CA HIS A 10 31.13 34.58 56.72
C HIS A 10 32.08 34.41 55.54
N ARG A 11 33.31 34.85 55.80
CA ARG A 11 34.49 34.90 54.93
C ARG A 11 35.16 33.53 54.86
N PHE A 12 35.62 33.11 53.68
CA PHE A 12 36.84 32.32 53.56
C PHE A 12 37.57 32.71 52.26
N ALA A 13 38.84 33.04 52.44
CA ALA A 13 39.83 33.30 51.42
C ALA A 13 40.40 31.98 50.88
N ALA A 14 40.82 31.95 49.62
CA ALA A 14 42.03 31.24 49.18
C ALA A 14 42.31 31.52 47.69
N SER A 15 43.28 32.40 47.48
CA SER A 15 44.43 32.30 46.57
C SER A 15 44.29 31.56 45.23
N ALA A 16 44.54 32.31 44.17
CA ALA A 16 44.89 31.84 42.84
C ALA A 16 46.20 31.02 42.84
N PHE A 17 46.22 29.95 42.05
CA PHE A 17 47.46 29.42 41.47
C PHE A 17 47.26 29.23 39.97
N ALA A 18 48.05 29.99 39.21
CA ALA A 18 48.23 29.83 37.78
C ALA A 18 49.08 28.59 37.52
N ALA A 19 48.66 27.76 36.57
CA ALA A 19 49.51 26.76 35.94
C ALA A 19 49.34 26.90 34.43
N CYS A 20 50.20 27.72 33.82
CA CYS A 20 50.45 27.66 32.39
C CYS A 20 51.13 26.33 32.08
N LEU A 21 50.53 25.53 31.21
CA LEU A 21 51.25 24.51 30.46
C LEU A 21 50.95 24.72 28.97
N MET A 22 51.89 25.39 28.30
CA MET A 22 52.03 25.28 26.86
C MET A 22 52.61 23.90 26.55
N GLY A 23 51.82 23.04 25.93
CA GLY A 23 52.28 21.79 25.31
C GLY A 23 52.22 21.96 23.80
N ALA A 24 53.38 22.18 23.19
CA ALA A 24 53.56 22.22 21.75
C ALA A 24 53.42 20.82 21.13
N GLY A 25 52.74 20.77 19.97
CA GLY A 25 52.98 19.87 18.86
C GLY A 25 52.98 18.36 19.13
N MET A 26 51.94 17.66 18.70
CA MET A 26 52.05 16.40 17.95
C MET A 26 50.72 16.06 17.27
N ALA A 27 50.81 15.55 16.05
CA ALA A 27 49.81 14.72 15.36
C ALA A 27 48.50 15.37 14.91
N HIS A 28 48.59 16.13 13.82
CA HIS A 28 47.52 16.22 12.82
C HIS A 28 47.29 14.81 12.22
N ALA A 29 46.25 14.08 12.67
CA ALA A 29 45.53 13.00 11.95
C ALA A 29 44.78 12.03 12.89
N GLN A 30 44.00 12.52 13.86
CA GLN A 30 43.05 11.64 14.57
C GLN A 30 41.84 12.28 15.31
N PRO A 31 41.51 13.58 15.22
CA PRO A 31 40.27 14.10 15.83
C PRO A 31 39.02 13.89 14.95
N ASP A 32 39.17 13.77 13.63
CA ASP A 32 38.04 13.59 12.71
C ASP A 32 37.33 12.25 12.88
N MET A 33 38.06 11.16 13.16
CA MET A 33 37.47 9.82 13.35
C MET A 33 36.56 9.77 14.59
N GLN A 34 36.96 10.41 15.70
CA GLN A 34 36.12 10.48 16.91
C GLN A 34 34.90 11.39 16.71
N GLN A 35 35.04 12.53 16.03
CA GLN A 35 33.89 13.37 15.67
C GLN A 35 32.95 12.67 14.69
N ARG A 36 33.50 11.91 13.75
CA ARG A 36 32.72 11.14 12.76
C ARG A 36 31.95 10.02 13.43
N MET A 37 32.56 9.29 14.36
CA MET A 37 31.90 8.23 15.13
C MET A 37 30.78 8.78 16.03
N GLN A 38 30.98 9.97 16.62
CA GLN A 38 29.93 10.63 17.42
C GLN A 38 28.78 11.15 16.55
N ARG A 39 29.08 11.67 15.35
CA ARG A 39 28.06 12.02 14.34
C ARG A 39 27.33 10.79 13.81
N GLU A 40 28.03 9.68 13.60
CA GLU A 40 27.43 8.40 13.18
C GLU A 40 26.47 7.87 14.23
N GLN A 41 26.84 7.83 15.51
CA GLN A 41 25.91 7.43 16.57
C GLN A 41 24.67 8.33 16.65
N GLN A 42 24.85 9.64 16.49
CA GLN A 42 23.73 10.58 16.51
C GLN A 42 22.83 10.40 15.28
N ASN A 43 23.42 10.15 14.11
CA ASN A 43 22.68 9.80 12.90
C ASN A 43 21.96 8.46 13.07
N GLU A 44 22.59 7.42 13.60
CA GLU A 44 21.96 6.10 13.81
C GLU A 44 20.72 6.20 14.70
N GLN A 45 20.76 7.00 15.77
CA GLN A 45 19.58 7.23 16.61
C GLN A 45 18.46 7.94 15.84
N MET A 46 18.80 8.95 15.03
CA MET A 46 17.84 9.64 14.16
C MET A 46 17.23 8.69 13.12
N TYR A 47 18.06 7.86 12.48
CA TYR A 47 17.61 6.85 11.51
C TYR A 47 16.71 5.81 12.15
N MET A 48 17.03 5.31 13.35
CA MET A 48 16.14 4.37 14.06
C MET A 48 14.79 5.00 14.40
N GLN A 49 14.76 6.25 14.87
CA GLN A 49 13.51 6.96 15.15
C GLN A 49 12.69 7.18 13.88
N ARG A 50 13.35 7.54 12.77
CA ARG A 50 12.75 7.68 11.44
C ARG A 50 12.13 6.37 10.97
N ASP A 51 12.87 5.27 11.05
CA ASP A 51 12.40 3.96 10.60
C ASP A 51 11.25 3.47 11.46
N GLN A 52 11.28 3.71 12.77
CA GLN A 52 10.19 3.33 13.66
C GLN A 52 8.90 4.09 13.33
N GLN A 53 8.98 5.39 13.06
CA GLN A 53 7.82 6.20 12.67
C GLN A 53 7.31 5.82 11.27
N ARG A 54 8.22 5.51 10.34
CA ARG A 54 7.88 5.03 8.99
C ARG A 54 7.19 3.67 9.04
N GLN A 55 7.66 2.75 9.87
CA GLN A 55 7.01 1.45 10.06
C GLN A 55 5.58 1.57 10.60
N GLN A 56 5.32 2.50 11.54
CA GLN A 56 3.95 2.75 12.01
C GLN A 56 3.03 3.26 10.91
N MET A 57 3.53 4.21 10.11
CA MET A 57 2.79 4.75 8.97
C MET A 57 2.50 3.65 7.93
N ASP A 58 3.52 2.88 7.56
CA ASP A 58 3.40 1.77 6.61
C ASP A 58 2.41 0.71 7.11
N GLN A 59 2.38 0.41 8.41
CA GLN A 59 1.39 -0.50 8.98
C GLN A 59 -0.05 0.03 8.81
N GLN A 60 -0.27 1.32 9.04
CA GLN A 60 -1.59 1.93 8.88
C GLN A 60 -2.06 1.89 7.42
N PHE A 61 -1.19 2.24 6.48
CA PHE A 61 -1.49 2.14 5.05
C PHE A 61 -1.72 0.70 4.61
N ARG A 62 -0.92 -0.24 5.12
CA ARG A 62 -1.05 -1.66 4.81
C ARG A 62 -2.39 -2.22 5.27
N GLN A 63 -2.90 -1.79 6.43
CA GLN A 63 -4.24 -2.17 6.89
C GLN A 63 -5.34 -1.63 5.98
N GLN A 64 -5.29 -0.35 5.60
CA GLN A 64 -6.25 0.22 4.65
C GLN A 64 -6.20 -0.47 3.28
N GLN A 65 -4.99 -0.76 2.80
CA GLN A 65 -4.82 -1.44 1.52
C GLN A 65 -5.37 -2.87 1.58
N MET A 66 -5.12 -3.61 2.66
CA MET A 66 -5.67 -4.94 2.87
C MET A 66 -7.21 -4.92 2.88
N GLN A 67 -7.82 -3.90 3.48
CA GLN A 67 -9.28 -3.76 3.48
C GLN A 67 -9.85 -3.53 2.08
N LEU A 68 -9.22 -2.66 1.28
CA LEU A 68 -9.61 -2.45 -0.13
C LEU A 68 -9.41 -3.70 -0.97
N ASP A 69 -8.29 -4.40 -0.77
CA ASP A 69 -7.99 -5.63 -1.50
C ASP A 69 -9.00 -6.72 -1.17
N GLN A 70 -9.39 -6.84 0.10
CA GLN A 70 -10.42 -7.78 0.53
C GLN A 70 -11.78 -7.45 -0.09
N GLN A 71 -12.14 -6.16 -0.17
CA GLN A 71 -13.37 -5.73 -0.84
C GLN A 71 -13.33 -6.01 -2.34
N HIS A 72 -12.20 -5.73 -3.00
CA HIS A 72 -11.99 -6.01 -4.41
C HIS A 72 -12.06 -7.52 -4.70
N GLU A 73 -11.48 -8.35 -3.84
CA GLU A 73 -11.48 -9.80 -3.97
C GLU A 73 -12.86 -10.40 -3.74
N GLN A 74 -13.62 -9.88 -2.77
CA GLN A 74 -15.02 -10.27 -2.57
C GLN A 74 -15.89 -9.94 -3.77
N MET A 75 -15.71 -8.75 -4.35
CA MET A 75 -16.38 -8.36 -5.58
C MET A 75 -16.02 -9.34 -6.70
N ARG A 76 -14.72 -9.55 -6.95
CA ARG A 76 -14.23 -10.47 -7.98
C ARG A 76 -14.81 -11.88 -7.82
N MET A 77 -14.87 -12.41 -6.61
CA MET A 77 -15.50 -13.70 -6.34
C MET A 77 -16.99 -13.71 -6.72
N GLN A 78 -17.73 -12.65 -6.41
CA GLN A 78 -19.13 -12.52 -6.80
C GLN A 78 -19.29 -12.50 -8.33
N ARG A 79 -18.43 -11.78 -9.05
CA ARG A 79 -18.39 -11.80 -10.53
C ARG A 79 -18.18 -13.20 -11.04
N ASP A 80 -17.13 -13.85 -10.56
CA ASP A 80 -16.70 -15.14 -11.08
C ASP A 80 -17.76 -16.21 -10.78
N GLN A 81 -18.47 -16.09 -9.65
CA GLN A 81 -19.60 -16.94 -9.31
C GLN A 81 -20.80 -16.70 -10.24
N GLN A 82 -21.18 -15.46 -10.53
CA GLN A 82 -22.24 -15.15 -11.51
C GLN A 82 -21.87 -15.65 -12.92
N ARG A 83 -20.61 -15.44 -13.33
CA ARG A 83 -20.10 -15.92 -14.62
C ARG A 83 -20.14 -17.45 -14.69
N GLN A 84 -19.75 -18.15 -13.63
CA GLN A 84 -19.83 -19.60 -13.57
C GLN A 84 -21.26 -20.11 -13.70
N GLN A 85 -22.23 -19.48 -13.02
CA GLN A 85 -23.64 -19.88 -13.14
C GLN A 85 -24.15 -19.70 -14.58
N MET A 86 -23.86 -18.55 -15.20
CA MET A 86 -24.21 -18.30 -16.60
C MET A 86 -23.55 -19.31 -17.54
N ASP A 87 -22.26 -19.57 -17.36
CA ASP A 87 -21.51 -20.52 -18.18
C ASP A 87 -22.03 -21.95 -18.00
N GLN A 88 -22.44 -22.35 -16.79
CA GLN A 88 -23.07 -23.65 -16.56
C GLN A 88 -24.42 -23.75 -17.27
N GLN A 89 -25.27 -22.73 -17.16
CA GLN A 89 -26.56 -22.70 -17.85
C GLN A 89 -26.39 -22.79 -19.36
N PHE A 90 -25.44 -22.02 -19.91
CA PHE A 90 -25.12 -22.06 -21.33
C PHE A 90 -24.57 -23.42 -21.75
N ARG A 91 -23.66 -24.00 -20.97
CA ARG A 91 -23.08 -25.31 -21.26
C ARG A 91 -24.16 -26.40 -21.26
N GLN A 92 -25.15 -26.33 -20.37
CA GLN A 92 -26.29 -27.26 -20.37
C GLN A 92 -27.17 -27.11 -21.62
N GLN A 93 -27.54 -25.88 -21.98
CA GLN A 93 -28.30 -25.62 -23.22
C GLN A 93 -27.52 -26.09 -24.45
N ASN A 94 -26.22 -25.85 -24.47
CA ASN A 94 -25.35 -26.24 -25.57
C ASN A 94 -25.21 -27.78 -25.69
N MET A 95 -25.17 -28.51 -24.57
CA MET A 95 -25.21 -29.98 -24.59
C MET A 95 -26.54 -30.51 -25.13
N GLN A 96 -27.67 -29.90 -24.78
CA GLN A 96 -28.97 -30.30 -25.33
C GLN A 96 -29.02 -30.08 -26.84
N LEU A 97 -28.55 -28.92 -27.31
CA LEU A 97 -28.42 -28.63 -28.74
C LEU A 97 -27.48 -29.60 -29.44
N ASP A 98 -26.33 -29.93 -28.85
CA ASP A 98 -25.40 -30.91 -29.42
C ASP A 98 -26.03 -32.30 -29.52
N HIS A 99 -26.84 -32.70 -28.52
CA HIS A 99 -27.55 -33.96 -28.57
C HIS A 99 -28.63 -33.97 -29.67
N GLN A 100 -29.36 -32.86 -29.81
CA GLN A 100 -30.35 -32.67 -30.87
C GLN A 100 -29.71 -32.62 -32.26
N ALA A 101 -28.55 -31.97 -32.42
CA ALA A 101 -27.76 -31.97 -33.66
C ALA A 101 -27.25 -33.36 -34.03
N ARG A 102 -26.90 -34.21 -33.05
CA ARG A 102 -26.53 -35.61 -33.33
C ARG A 102 -27.72 -36.43 -33.78
N GLN A 103 -28.90 -36.24 -33.20
CA GLN A 103 -30.12 -36.94 -33.60
C GLN A 103 -30.63 -36.49 -34.98
N MET A 104 -30.57 -35.19 -35.27
CA MET A 104 -30.96 -34.61 -36.56
C MET A 104 -29.83 -34.59 -37.59
N GLY A 105 -28.63 -35.07 -37.24
CA GLY A 105 -27.43 -34.99 -38.08
C GLY A 105 -27.51 -35.79 -39.39
N ASN A 106 -28.49 -36.69 -39.50
CA ASN A 106 -28.80 -37.44 -40.71
C ASN A 106 -29.94 -36.82 -41.54
N GLN A 107 -30.54 -35.71 -41.11
CA GLN A 107 -31.57 -34.98 -41.85
C GLN A 107 -30.99 -33.73 -42.53
N PRO A 108 -31.22 -33.52 -43.83
CA PRO A 108 -30.82 -32.29 -44.51
C PRO A 108 -31.54 -31.08 -43.90
N GLY A 109 -30.81 -30.01 -43.58
CA GLY A 109 -31.35 -28.79 -42.95
C GLY A 109 -31.36 -28.79 -41.42
N GLY A 110 -31.29 -29.96 -40.77
CA GLY A 110 -31.35 -30.08 -39.31
C GLY A 110 -30.11 -29.51 -38.61
N ARG A 111 -28.94 -29.64 -39.23
CA ARG A 111 -27.68 -29.05 -38.72
C ARG A 111 -27.69 -27.54 -38.81
N GLU A 112 -28.10 -26.95 -39.94
CA GLU A 112 -28.15 -25.49 -40.08
C GLU A 112 -29.15 -24.85 -39.11
N GLN A 113 -30.26 -25.51 -38.82
CA GLN A 113 -31.23 -25.02 -37.83
C GLN A 113 -30.64 -25.01 -36.42
N ILE A 114 -29.92 -26.07 -36.02
CA ILE A 114 -29.26 -26.11 -34.71
C ILE A 114 -28.13 -25.09 -34.63
N GLU A 115 -27.31 -24.93 -35.67
CA GLU A 115 -26.25 -23.92 -35.69
C GLU A 115 -26.81 -22.51 -35.52
N ARG A 116 -27.89 -22.15 -36.23
CA ARG A 116 -28.57 -20.86 -36.02
C ARG A 116 -29.08 -20.68 -34.60
N GLN A 117 -29.62 -21.74 -34.00
CA GLN A 117 -30.07 -21.70 -32.61
C GLN A 117 -28.89 -21.51 -31.65
N ARG A 118 -27.78 -22.22 -31.87
CA ARG A 118 -26.54 -22.09 -31.10
C ARG A 118 -25.96 -20.68 -31.19
N GLU A 119 -25.98 -20.09 -32.39
CA GLU A 119 -25.57 -18.71 -32.66
C GLU A 119 -26.42 -17.71 -31.86
N GLN A 120 -27.75 -17.89 -31.84
CA GLN A 120 -28.66 -17.03 -31.06
C GLN A 120 -28.37 -17.10 -29.56
N ILE A 121 -28.22 -18.31 -29.00
CA ILE A 121 -27.90 -18.45 -27.57
C ILE A 121 -26.53 -17.83 -27.28
N ARG A 122 -25.55 -18.01 -28.17
CA ARG A 122 -24.22 -17.40 -28.02
C ARG A 122 -24.31 -15.87 -28.00
N GLN A 123 -25.05 -15.27 -28.93
CA GLN A 123 -25.26 -13.82 -28.94
C GLN A 123 -25.93 -13.33 -27.65
N GLN A 124 -26.91 -14.07 -27.14
CA GLN A 124 -27.58 -13.74 -25.88
C GLN A 124 -26.63 -13.83 -24.68
N ARG A 125 -25.79 -14.88 -24.62
CA ARG A 125 -24.73 -15.03 -23.61
C ARG A 125 -23.75 -13.87 -23.68
N ASP A 126 -23.29 -13.53 -24.88
CA ASP A 126 -22.30 -12.47 -25.06
C ASP A 126 -22.88 -11.10 -24.69
N GLN A 127 -24.16 -10.84 -24.97
CA GLN A 127 -24.84 -9.63 -24.49
C GLN A 127 -24.95 -9.58 -22.96
N GLN A 128 -25.38 -10.67 -22.31
CA GLN A 128 -25.44 -10.72 -20.84
C GLN A 128 -24.06 -10.59 -20.21
N GLY A 129 -23.06 -11.25 -20.80
CA GLY A 129 -21.66 -11.16 -20.38
C GLY A 129 -21.13 -9.74 -20.49
N GLN A 130 -21.42 -9.04 -21.59
CA GLN A 130 -21.01 -7.65 -21.77
C GLN A 130 -21.68 -6.70 -20.76
N GLN A 131 -22.99 -6.88 -20.48
CA GLN A 131 -23.67 -6.06 -19.47
C GLN A 131 -23.08 -6.29 -18.07
N MET A 132 -22.82 -7.55 -17.70
CA MET A 132 -22.18 -7.88 -16.43
C MET A 132 -20.77 -7.29 -16.36
N ASP A 133 -19.96 -7.48 -17.40
CA ASP A 133 -18.58 -6.97 -17.44
C ASP A 133 -18.55 -5.43 -17.40
N GLN A 134 -19.53 -4.73 -17.99
CA GLN A 134 -19.67 -3.27 -17.87
C GLN A 134 -20.00 -2.83 -16.44
N GLN A 135 -20.98 -3.48 -15.80
CA GLN A 135 -21.32 -3.19 -14.41
C GLN A 135 -20.11 -3.42 -13.49
N PHE A 136 -19.35 -4.47 -13.77
CA PHE A 136 -18.14 -4.80 -13.01
C PHE A 136 -17.05 -3.76 -13.21
N ARG A 137 -16.75 -3.37 -14.45
CA ARG A 137 -15.77 -2.31 -14.73
C ARG A 137 -16.09 -1.02 -13.99
N GLN A 138 -17.35 -0.61 -13.94
CA GLN A 138 -17.72 0.62 -13.22
C GLN A 138 -17.41 0.53 -11.71
N GLN A 139 -17.64 -0.63 -11.09
CA GLN A 139 -17.29 -0.84 -9.68
C GLN A 139 -15.77 -0.97 -9.49
N GLU A 140 -15.09 -1.64 -10.41
CA GLU A 140 -13.63 -1.82 -10.41
C GLU A 140 -12.90 -0.48 -10.59
N ASP A 141 -13.41 0.40 -11.45
CA ASP A 141 -12.88 1.75 -11.67
C ASP A 141 -13.05 2.63 -10.42
N GLN A 142 -14.17 2.52 -9.70
CA GLN A 142 -14.36 3.24 -8.43
C GLN A 142 -13.35 2.80 -7.36
N LEU A 143 -13.17 1.49 -7.19
CA LEU A 143 -12.15 0.96 -6.26
C LEU A 143 -10.73 1.31 -6.72
N GLY A 144 -10.48 1.25 -8.02
CA GLY A 144 -9.21 1.60 -8.63
C GLY A 144 -8.86 3.06 -8.36
N GLN A 145 -9.81 3.98 -8.52
CA GLN A 145 -9.64 5.39 -8.19
C GLN A 145 -9.37 5.60 -6.70
N GLN A 146 -10.12 4.92 -5.82
CA GLN A 146 -9.90 5.01 -4.38
C GLN A 146 -8.49 4.50 -3.98
N ARG A 147 -8.06 3.38 -4.57
CA ARG A 147 -6.72 2.81 -4.37
C ARG A 147 -5.62 3.76 -4.88
N GLN A 148 -5.82 4.35 -6.04
CA GLN A 148 -4.88 5.30 -6.63
C GLN A 148 -4.76 6.57 -5.79
N GLN A 149 -5.87 7.10 -5.28
CA GLN A 149 -5.86 8.26 -4.39
C GLN A 149 -5.10 7.96 -3.10
N MET A 150 -5.32 6.79 -2.49
CA MET A 150 -4.60 6.39 -1.29
C MET A 150 -3.10 6.19 -1.57
N GLN A 151 -2.76 5.60 -2.71
CA GLN A 151 -1.36 5.43 -3.14
C GLN A 151 -0.67 6.79 -3.34
N MET A 152 -1.35 7.77 -3.95
CA MET A 152 -0.82 9.13 -4.06
C MET A 152 -0.61 9.77 -2.68
N GLN A 153 -1.56 9.60 -1.76
CA GLN A 153 -1.45 10.12 -0.40
C GLN A 153 -0.27 9.50 0.35
N GLN A 154 -0.07 8.18 0.23
CA GLN A 154 1.10 7.48 0.77
C GLN A 154 2.40 8.05 0.19
N GLN A 155 2.45 8.23 -1.14
CA GLN A 155 3.63 8.75 -1.81
C GLN A 155 3.95 10.18 -1.37
N GLN A 156 2.94 11.03 -1.21
CA GLN A 156 3.14 12.40 -0.69
C GLN A 156 3.61 12.39 0.76
N GLN A 157 3.04 11.57 1.64
CA GLN A 157 3.49 11.48 3.03
C GLN A 157 4.94 10.98 3.10
N MET A 158 5.31 9.98 2.30
CA MET A 158 6.70 9.53 2.23
C MET A 158 7.66 10.61 1.68
N GLN A 159 7.25 11.39 0.68
CA GLN A 159 8.06 12.47 0.15
C GLN A 159 8.27 13.59 1.18
N GLN A 160 7.21 13.98 1.92
CA GLN A 160 7.31 14.95 3.00
C GLN A 160 8.21 14.45 4.13
N PHE A 161 8.11 13.16 4.47
CA PHE A 161 8.96 12.54 5.48
C PHE A 161 10.43 12.41 5.03
N GLY A 162 10.66 12.22 3.73
CA GLY A 162 11.98 12.21 3.12
C GLY A 162 12.63 13.60 2.99
N GLN A 163 11.83 14.66 2.87
CA GLN A 163 12.32 16.03 2.68
C GLN A 163 12.39 16.85 3.99
N GLY A 164 11.58 16.54 4.99
CA GLY A 164 11.48 17.31 6.24
C GLY A 164 12.71 17.26 7.18
N TRP A 165 13.61 16.30 6.99
CA TRP A 165 14.77 16.05 7.88
C TRP A 165 16.13 16.18 7.17
N GLY A 166 16.14 16.62 5.90
CA GLY A 166 17.35 16.79 5.08
C GLY A 166 17.99 18.17 5.16
N ARG A 167 17.67 18.99 6.17
CA ARG A 167 18.29 20.30 6.43
C ARG A 167 19.00 20.33 7.78
#